data_AF-A0A926ZZD4-F1
#
_entry.id   AF-A0A926ZZD4-F1
#
_cell.length_a   1.000
_cell.length_b   1.000
_cell.length_c   1.000
_cell.angle_alpha   90.00
_cell.angle_beta   90.00
_cell.angle_gamma   90.00
#
_symmetry.space_group_name_H-M   'P 1'
#
loop_
_entity.id
_entity.type
_entity.pdbx_description
1 polymer ?
#
loop_
_entity_poly.entity_id
_entity_poly.type
_entity_poly.pdbx_seq_one_letter_code
_entity_poly.pdbx_strand_id
1 'polypeptide(L)' 'MAIFQKTSEIYADLKQRGLPIQDADISIAATAIIHDFILVSHDSDLSRITGLKLQDWLKNQ' A
#
# COMPACT_ATOMS: atom_id res chain seq x y z
N MET A 1 11.39 12.02 6.07
CA MET A 1 12.08 10.72 6.26
C MET A 1 11.12 9.57 6.58
N ALA A 2 10.10 9.75 7.42
CA ALA A 2 9.19 8.67 7.83
C ALA A 2 8.50 7.91 6.67
N ILE A 3 8.09 8.61 5.60
CA ILE A 3 7.48 7.96 4.42
C ILE A 3 8.46 6.99 3.76
N PHE A 4 9.71 7.39 3.49
CA PHE A 4 10.70 6.52 2.87
C PHE A 4 11.03 5.30 3.73
N GLN A 5 11.09 5.46 5.06
CA GLN A 5 11.26 4.33 5.97
C GLN A 5 10.09 3.36 5.84
N LYS A 6 8.85 3.87 5.86
CA LYS A 6 7.65 3.05 5.67
C LYS A 6 7.64 2.36 4.30
N THR A 7 8.07 3.04 3.23
CA THR A 7 8.23 2.44 1.89
C THR A 7 9.18 1.24 1.95
N SER A 8 10.34 1.37 2.60
CA SER A 8 11.29 0.26 2.74
C SER A 8 10.75 -0.90 3.59
N GLU A 9 10.01 -0.61 4.66
CA GLU A 9 9.35 -1.63 5.49
C GLU A 9 8.33 -2.44 4.68
N ILE A 10 7.46 -1.76 3.92
CA ILE A 10 6.46 -2.42 3.08
C ILE A 10 7.14 -3.26 1.99
N TYR A 11 8.15 -2.70 1.31
CA TYR A 11 8.91 -3.43 0.29
C TYR A 11 9.54 -4.70 0.85
N ALA A 12 10.15 -4.63 2.04
CA ALA A 12 10.77 -5.77 2.69
C ALA A 12 9.74 -6.88 3.04
N ASP A 13 8.58 -6.50 3.59
CA ASP A 13 7.49 -7.45 3.89
C ASP A 13 6.99 -8.17 2.63
N LEU A 14 6.65 -7.40 1.59
CA LEU A 14 6.15 -7.94 0.32
C LEU A 14 7.18 -8.86 -0.33
N LYS A 15 8.46 -8.49 -0.30
CA LYS A 15 9.56 -9.31 -0.82
C LYS A 15 9.73 -10.61 -0.01
N GLN A 16 9.67 -10.53 1.32
CA GLN A 16 9.78 -11.71 2.18
C GLN A 16 8.62 -12.70 1.96
N ARG A 17 7.42 -12.19 1.68
CA ARG A 17 6.23 -12.98 1.39
C ARG A 17 6.12 -13.46 -0.06
N GLY A 18 7.02 -13.02 -0.95
CA GLY A 18 6.98 -13.37 -2.38
C GLY A 18 5.82 -12.71 -3.15
N LEU A 19 5.40 -11.52 -2.73
CA LEU A 19 4.24 -10.79 -3.25
C LEU A 19 4.62 -9.40 -3.78
N PRO A 20 5.54 -9.27 -4.75
CA PRO A 20 5.96 -7.97 -5.26
C PRO A 20 4.80 -7.21 -5.90
N ILE A 21 4.82 -5.89 -5.77
CA ILE A 21 3.94 -4.92 -6.45
C ILE A 21 4.80 -3.75 -6.95
N GLN A 22 4.23 -2.76 -7.64
CA GLN A 22 5.02 -1.64 -8.18
C GLN A 22 5.57 -0.72 -7.09
N ASP A 23 6.80 -0.22 -7.25
CA ASP A 23 7.45 0.65 -6.25
C ASP A 23 6.69 1.97 -6.00
N ALA A 24 6.01 2.47 -7.04
CA ALA A 24 5.16 3.66 -6.91
C ALA A 24 3.96 3.41 -5.98
N ASP A 25 3.31 2.24 -6.10
CA ASP A 25 2.19 1.84 -5.25
C ASP A 25 2.62 1.72 -3.78
N ILE A 26 3.82 1.18 -3.55
CA ILE A 26 4.41 1.09 -2.20
C ILE A 26 4.61 2.50 -1.61
N SER A 27 5.06 3.46 -2.42
CA SER A 27 5.28 4.84 -1.97
C SER A 27 3.97 5.60 -1.69
N ILE A 28 2.94 5.37 -2.50
CA ILE A 28 1.60 5.91 -2.29
C ILE A 28 0.99 5.32 -1.01
N ALA A 29 1.05 4.00 -0.84
CA ALA A 29 0.55 3.30 0.34
C ALA A 29 1.29 3.72 1.62
N ALA A 30 2.61 3.91 1.57
CA ALA A 30 3.40 4.42 2.68
C ALA A 30 2.93 5.81 3.12
N THR A 31 2.64 6.69 2.17
CA THR A 31 2.08 8.02 2.44
C THR A 31 0.71 7.90 3.12
N ALA A 32 -0.18 7.05 2.60
CA ALA A 32 -1.51 6.84 3.18
C ALA A 32 -1.43 6.31 4.62
N ILE A 33 -0.55 5.33 4.89
CA ILE A 33 -0.38 4.76 6.23
C ILE A 33 0.16 5.78 7.22
N ILE A 34 1.18 6.57 6.86
CA ILE A 34 1.79 7.56 7.74
C ILE A 34 0.79 8.66 8.14
N HIS A 35 -0.10 9.02 7.23
CA HIS A 35 -1.10 10.07 7.46
C HIS A 35 -2.49 9.53 7.88
N ASP A 36 -2.61 8.23 8.11
CA ASP A 36 -3.85 7.54 8.46
C ASP A 36 -5.01 7.76 7.45
N PHE A 37 -4.68 7.88 6.17
CA PHE A 37 -5.65 8.06 5.09
C PHE A 37 -6.23 6.73 4.60
N ILE A 38 -7.43 6.82 4.05
CA ILE A 38 -8.01 5.76 3.22
C ILE A 38 -7.48 5.95 1.80
N LEU A 39 -6.75 4.97 1.27
CA LEU A 39 -6.38 4.92 -0.13
C LEU A 39 -7.54 4.37 -0.94
N VAL A 40 -7.98 5.11 -1.96
CA VAL A 40 -9.02 4.66 -2.89
C VAL A 40 -8.34 4.14 -4.15
N SER A 41 -8.55 2.87 -4.50
CA SER A 41 -8.01 2.27 -5.72
C SER A 41 -8.82 1.03 -6.13
N HIS A 42 -8.83 0.74 -7.43
CA HIS A 42 -9.39 -0.51 -7.98
C HIS A 42 -8.32 -1.60 -8.16
N ASP A 43 -7.06 -1.31 -7.82
CA ASP A 43 -5.98 -2.29 -7.90
C ASP A 43 -6.01 -3.25 -6.69
N SER A 44 -6.29 -4.52 -6.94
CA SER A 44 -6.33 -5.55 -5.92
C SER A 44 -4.97 -5.83 -5.27
N ASP A 45 -3.86 -5.52 -5.94
CA ASP A 45 -2.52 -5.83 -5.42
C ASP A 45 -2.18 -5.00 -4.18
N LEU A 46 -2.76 -3.80 -4.05
CA LEU A 46 -2.64 -2.95 -2.86
C LEU A 46 -3.17 -3.63 -1.58
N SER A 47 -4.10 -4.58 -1.70
CA SER A 47 -4.61 -5.33 -0.55
C SER A 47 -3.57 -6.23 0.12
N ARG A 48 -2.43 -6.49 -0.55
CA ARG A 48 -1.31 -7.28 0.00
C ARG A 48 -0.56 -6.52 1.10
N ILE A 49 -0.65 -5.20 1.12
CA ILE A 49 0.04 -4.31 2.07
C ILE A 49 -0.68 -4.33 3.43
N THR A 50 -0.01 -4.86 4.44
CA THR A 50 -0.55 -4.91 5.81
C THR A 50 -0.71 -3.50 6.39
N GLY A 51 -1.88 -3.21 6.98
CA GLY A 51 -2.16 -1.94 7.65
C GLY A 51 -2.64 -0.81 6.73
N LEU A 52 -2.75 -1.05 5.42
CA LEU A 52 -3.34 -0.09 4.49
C LEU A 52 -4.87 -0.09 4.58
N LYS A 53 -5.47 1.09 4.83
CA LYS A 53 -6.91 1.30 4.70
C LYS A 53 -7.25 1.47 3.22
N LEU A 54 -7.80 0.44 2.58
CA LEU A 54 -8.10 0.43 1.15
C LEU A 54 -9.60 0.43 0.90
N GLN A 55 -10.05 1.25 -0.05
CA GLN A 55 -11.43 1.24 -0.54
C GLN A 55 -11.46 1.17 -2.06
N ASP A 56 -12.42 0.42 -2.60
CA ASP A 56 -12.70 0.34 -4.03
C ASP A 56 -14.10 0.89 -4.28
N TRP A 57 -14.19 1.98 -5.05
CA TRP A 57 -15.46 2.63 -5.37
C TRP A 57 -16.19 2.00 -6.56
N LEU A 58 -15.53 1.14 -7.35
CA LEU A 58 -16.15 0.44 -8.47
C LEU A 58 -16.80 -0.87 -8.03
N LYS A 59 -16.44 -1.42 -6.86
CA LYS A 59 -16.97 -2.70 -6.35
C LYS A 59 -18.47 -2.70 -6.00
N ASN A 60 -19.08 -1.53 -5.86
CA ASN A 60 -20.47 -1.37 -5.46
C ASN A 60 -21.31 -0.61 -6.51
N GLN A 61 -20.88 -0.62 -7.78
CA GLN A 61 -21.69 -0.12 -8.91
C GLN A 61 -22.29 -1.26 -9.72
#